data_AF-A0AAU3PUX2-F1
#
_entry.id   AF-A0AAU3PUX2-F1
#
_cell.length_a   1.000
_cell.length_b   1.000
_cell.length_c   1.000
_cell.angle_alpha   90.00
_cell.angle_beta   90.00
_cell.angle_gamma   90.00
#
_symmetry.space_group_name_H-M   'P 1'
#
loop_
_entity.id
_entity.type
_entity.pdbx_description
1 polymer ?
#
loop_
_entity_poly.entity_id
_entity_poly.type
_entity_poly.pdbx_seq_one_letter_code
_entity_poly.pdbx_strand_id
1 'polypeptide(L)'
;MAHASDTRAQLDRWGAELHARIAELVALCTPEAVGEQRGLGEPEVADWHEPVRYRHSVTVRGSRDPSISPETLATRAADALVTAGWQVSADSGEPTQSAVTVVGAAEGSVVRVRFSTSSTVVLYSGETAALALSTTPSEEPSPVRTSDDVDPGYVLCYECSGTGWCPVCRGRGWVSDEIRGRHRCPECFDRRVCPICVGAGELAVARLSPVQRANYVHLPDTSK
;
A
#
# COMPACT_ATOMS: atom_id res chain seq x y z
N MET A 1 -11.86 -15.55 8.19
CA MET A 1 -10.95 -16.00 7.12
C MET A 1 -11.62 -16.03 5.74
N ALA A 2 -12.87 -16.49 5.59
CA ALA A 2 -13.59 -16.50 4.29
C ALA A 2 -13.68 -15.10 3.63
N HIS A 3 -14.09 -14.07 4.38
CA HIS A 3 -14.23 -12.70 3.84
C HIS A 3 -12.93 -12.08 3.28
N ALA A 4 -11.76 -12.35 3.85
CA ALA A 4 -10.49 -11.79 3.35
C ALA A 4 -10.08 -12.43 2.01
N SER A 5 -10.29 -13.74 1.88
CA SER A 5 -10.09 -14.48 0.63
C SER A 5 -11.05 -14.00 -0.46
N ASP A 6 -12.31 -13.72 -0.10
CA ASP A 6 -13.32 -13.23 -1.03
C ASP A 6 -13.00 -11.81 -1.52
N THR A 7 -12.54 -10.93 -0.62
CA THR A 7 -12.11 -9.56 -0.98
C THR A 7 -10.90 -9.57 -1.89
N ARG A 8 -9.90 -10.43 -1.62
CA ARG A 8 -8.74 -10.57 -2.51
C ARG A 8 -9.15 -11.07 -3.89
N ALA A 9 -9.98 -12.11 -3.95
CA ALA A 9 -10.48 -12.64 -5.21
C ALA A 9 -11.30 -11.60 -5.99
N GLN A 10 -12.08 -10.75 -5.31
CA GLN A 10 -12.79 -9.63 -5.95
C GLN A 10 -11.82 -8.61 -6.52
N LEU A 11 -10.80 -8.22 -5.77
CA LEU A 11 -9.78 -7.29 -6.25
C LEU A 11 -9.06 -7.85 -7.48
N ASP A 12 -8.68 -9.13 -7.46
CA ASP A 12 -8.01 -9.77 -8.59
C ASP A 12 -8.90 -9.90 -9.83
N ARG A 13 -10.22 -10.13 -9.65
CA ARG A 13 -11.19 -10.08 -10.75
C ARG A 13 -11.24 -8.69 -11.40
N TRP A 14 -11.35 -7.63 -10.59
CA TRP A 14 -11.32 -6.26 -11.10
C TRP A 14 -9.99 -5.93 -11.77
N GLY A 15 -8.87 -6.40 -11.22
CA GLY A 15 -7.54 -6.23 -11.82
C GLY A 15 -7.45 -6.90 -13.20
N ALA A 16 -7.94 -8.13 -13.33
CA ALA A 16 -7.96 -8.84 -14.61
C ALA A 16 -8.84 -8.14 -15.66
N GLU A 17 -10.04 -7.68 -15.27
CA GLU A 17 -10.94 -6.93 -16.15
C GLU A 17 -10.32 -5.59 -16.59
N LEU A 18 -9.70 -4.86 -15.67
CA LEU A 18 -8.97 -3.62 -15.95
C LEU A 18 -7.85 -3.85 -16.97
N HIS A 19 -7.03 -4.89 -16.78
CA HIS A 19 -5.95 -5.23 -17.70
C HIS A 19 -6.48 -5.60 -19.08
N ALA A 20 -7.54 -6.41 -19.16
CA ALA A 20 -8.17 -6.76 -20.43
C ALA A 20 -8.69 -5.51 -21.15
N ARG A 21 -9.33 -4.59 -20.43
CA ARG A 21 -9.83 -3.33 -21.00
C ARG A 21 -8.70 -2.44 -21.54
N ILE A 22 -7.59 -2.33 -20.82
CA ILE A 22 -6.42 -1.58 -21.29
C ILE A 22 -5.77 -2.26 -22.51
N ALA A 23 -5.71 -3.60 -22.55
CA ALA A 23 -5.26 -4.35 -23.72
C ALA A 23 -6.10 -4.07 -24.97
N GLU A 24 -7.42 -4.06 -24.85
CA GLU A 24 -8.32 -3.72 -25.96
C GLU A 24 -8.09 -2.29 -26.47
N LEU A 25 -7.92 -1.31 -25.56
CA LEU A 25 -7.66 0.08 -25.92
C LEU A 25 -6.28 0.28 -26.57
N VAL A 26 -5.26 -0.45 -26.12
CA VAL A 26 -3.94 -0.44 -26.75
C VAL A 26 -4.01 -1.05 -28.15
N ALA A 27 -4.64 -2.21 -28.32
CA ALA A 27 -4.82 -2.84 -29.63
C ALA A 27 -5.59 -1.94 -30.61
N LEU A 28 -6.57 -1.18 -30.12
CA LEU A 28 -7.39 -0.27 -30.93
C LEU A 28 -6.64 0.99 -31.38
N CYS A 29 -5.84 1.59 -30.48
CA CYS A 29 -5.29 2.93 -30.70
C CYS A 29 -3.77 2.95 -30.97
N THR A 30 -3.03 1.96 -30.46
CA THR A 30 -1.56 1.84 -30.60
C THR A 30 -1.14 0.36 -30.69
N PRO A 31 -1.51 -0.37 -31.76
CA PRO A 31 -1.34 -1.83 -31.85
C PRO A 31 0.11 -2.30 -31.70
N GLU A 32 1.10 -1.48 -32.05
CA GLU A 32 2.52 -1.80 -31.87
C GLU A 32 2.92 -1.92 -30.40
N ALA A 33 2.18 -1.30 -29.47
CA ALA A 33 2.45 -1.32 -28.04
C ALA A 33 1.84 -2.54 -27.31
N VAL A 34 1.11 -3.43 -28.00
CA VAL A 34 0.49 -4.62 -27.39
C VAL A 34 1.53 -5.55 -26.75
N GLY A 35 2.73 -5.66 -27.33
CA GLY A 35 3.80 -6.50 -26.80
C GLY A 35 4.46 -6.00 -25.51
N GLU A 36 4.24 -4.73 -25.13
CA GLU A 36 4.84 -4.13 -23.93
C GLU A 36 3.99 -4.32 -22.66
N GLN A 37 2.81 -4.91 -22.80
CA GLN A 37 1.89 -5.11 -21.69
C GLN A 37 2.38 -6.20 -20.74
N ARG A 38 2.57 -5.83 -19.48
CA ARG A 38 2.91 -6.77 -18.41
C ARG A 38 1.64 -7.48 -17.93
N GLY A 39 1.80 -8.73 -17.51
CA GLY A 39 0.74 -9.47 -16.83
C GLY A 39 0.28 -8.77 -15.55
N LEU A 40 -0.86 -9.21 -15.02
CA LEU A 40 -1.38 -8.73 -13.74
C LEU A 40 -0.35 -8.99 -12.64
N GLY A 41 0.11 -7.93 -11.99
CA GLY A 41 1.05 -8.01 -10.86
C GLY A 41 0.33 -8.28 -9.53
N GLU A 42 1.06 -8.20 -8.43
CA GLU A 42 0.45 -8.09 -7.10
C GLU A 42 -0.19 -6.68 -6.94
N PRO A 43 -1.33 -6.56 -6.26
CA PRO A 43 -1.93 -5.27 -5.98
C PRO A 43 -1.02 -4.45 -5.06
N GLU A 44 -0.96 -3.16 -5.34
CA GLU A 44 -0.18 -2.18 -4.59
C GLU A 44 -0.97 -1.61 -3.42
N VAL A 45 -0.27 -1.06 -2.43
CA VAL A 45 -0.91 -0.31 -1.34
C VAL A 45 -1.39 1.03 -1.89
N ALA A 46 -2.71 1.22 -1.90
CA ALA A 46 -3.38 2.46 -2.29
C ALA A 46 -3.49 3.44 -1.14
N ASP A 47 -3.69 2.93 0.08
CA ASP A 47 -3.87 3.72 1.29
C ASP A 47 -3.25 3.01 2.49
N TRP A 48 -2.38 3.72 3.19
CA TRP A 48 -1.69 3.23 4.38
C TRP A 48 -2.50 3.38 5.67
N HIS A 49 -3.64 4.09 5.66
CA HIS A 49 -4.51 4.14 6.83
C HIS A 49 -4.99 2.73 7.23
N GLU A 50 -5.28 2.51 8.50
CA GLU A 50 -5.85 1.24 8.93
C GLU A 50 -7.37 1.18 8.69
N PRO A 51 -7.89 0.08 8.10
CA PRO A 51 -7.15 -1.04 7.50
C PRO A 51 -6.49 -0.68 6.15
N VAL A 52 -5.28 -1.20 5.90
CA VAL A 52 -4.53 -0.95 4.65
C VAL A 52 -5.39 -1.32 3.47
N ARG A 53 -5.47 -0.40 2.49
CA ARG A 53 -6.22 -0.64 1.26
C ARG A 53 -5.26 -0.89 0.11
N TYR A 54 -5.64 -1.85 -0.73
CA TYR A 54 -4.88 -2.30 -1.87
C TYR A 54 -5.68 -2.09 -3.16
N ARG A 55 -4.98 -1.85 -4.27
CA ARG A 55 -5.58 -1.75 -5.60
C ARG A 55 -4.68 -2.37 -6.65
N HIS A 56 -5.24 -2.74 -7.80
CA HIS A 56 -4.44 -2.96 -9.00
C HIS A 56 -4.32 -1.66 -9.77
N SER A 57 -3.13 -1.42 -10.34
CA SER A 57 -2.88 -0.29 -11.22
C SER A 57 -2.07 -0.75 -12.43
N VAL A 58 -2.30 -0.09 -13.57
CA VAL A 58 -1.60 -0.39 -14.82
C VAL A 58 -1.29 0.91 -15.54
N THR A 59 -0.12 0.97 -16.14
CA THR A 59 0.27 2.09 -17.02
C THR A 59 0.99 1.52 -18.23
N VAL A 60 0.53 1.90 -19.42
CA VAL A 60 1.11 1.51 -20.70
C VAL A 60 1.34 2.77 -21.52
N ARG A 61 2.48 2.84 -22.19
CA ARG A 61 2.80 3.92 -23.12
C ARG A 61 2.79 3.34 -24.53
N GLY A 62 2.12 4.00 -25.45
CA GLY A 62 2.12 3.68 -26.86
C GLY A 62 2.50 4.87 -27.73
N SER A 63 2.66 4.60 -29.02
CA SER A 63 2.81 5.62 -30.06
C SER A 63 1.68 5.47 -31.07
N ARG A 64 0.92 6.54 -31.30
CA ARG A 64 -0.11 6.57 -32.35
C ARG A 64 0.51 6.79 -33.72
N ASP A 65 -0.21 6.38 -34.75
CA ASP A 65 0.05 6.82 -36.11
C ASP A 65 -0.09 8.36 -36.18
N PRO A 66 0.93 9.10 -36.65
CA PRO A 66 0.87 10.56 -36.75
C PRO A 66 -0.21 11.06 -37.73
N SER A 67 -0.65 10.23 -38.68
CA SER A 67 -1.71 10.57 -39.64
C SER A 67 -3.11 10.60 -39.03
N ILE A 68 -3.31 9.94 -37.88
CA ILE A 68 -4.60 9.90 -37.18
C ILE A 68 -4.60 10.95 -36.08
N SER A 69 -5.60 11.84 -36.11
CA SER A 69 -5.71 12.90 -35.11
C SER A 69 -5.97 12.35 -33.69
N PRO A 70 -5.46 12.99 -32.63
CA PRO A 70 -5.78 12.65 -31.24
C PRO A 70 -7.27 12.55 -30.96
N GLU A 71 -8.07 13.46 -31.52
CA GLU A 71 -9.53 13.53 -31.35
C GLU A 71 -10.22 12.31 -31.96
N THR A 72 -9.77 11.87 -33.14
CA THR A 72 -10.30 10.67 -33.80
C THR A 72 -10.06 9.42 -32.94
N LEU A 73 -8.86 9.29 -32.37
CA LEU A 73 -8.56 8.17 -31.47
C LEU A 73 -9.31 8.27 -30.14
N ALA A 74 -9.50 9.49 -29.62
CA ALA A 74 -10.28 9.72 -28.42
C ALA A 74 -11.75 9.30 -28.62
N THR A 75 -12.38 9.65 -29.74
CA THR A 75 -13.73 9.18 -30.08
C THR A 75 -13.78 7.64 -30.15
N ARG A 76 -12.82 7.00 -30.84
CA ARG A 76 -12.76 5.53 -30.89
C ARG A 76 -12.61 4.88 -29.52
N ALA A 77 -11.75 5.43 -28.67
CA ALA A 77 -11.55 4.94 -27.31
C ALA A 77 -12.81 5.12 -26.44
N ALA A 78 -13.47 6.27 -26.56
CA ALA A 78 -14.74 6.53 -25.88
C ALA A 78 -15.84 5.56 -26.34
N ASP A 79 -16.00 5.36 -27.64
CA ASP A 79 -16.99 4.43 -28.20
C ASP A 79 -16.74 2.99 -27.74
N ALA A 80 -15.46 2.56 -27.70
CA ALA A 80 -15.07 1.25 -27.20
C ALA A 80 -15.40 1.07 -25.70
N LEU A 81 -15.18 2.10 -24.89
CA LEU A 81 -15.54 2.09 -23.47
C LEU A 81 -17.06 2.05 -23.28
N VAL A 82 -17.83 2.88 -23.99
CA VAL A 82 -19.30 2.89 -23.94
C VAL A 82 -19.87 1.55 -24.35
N THR A 83 -19.36 0.96 -25.43
CA THR A 83 -19.78 -0.37 -25.92
C THR A 83 -19.53 -1.46 -24.87
N ALA A 84 -18.47 -1.32 -24.07
CA ALA A 84 -18.17 -2.21 -22.96
C ALA A 84 -18.96 -1.90 -21.67
N GLY A 85 -19.91 -0.96 -21.70
CA GLY A 85 -20.71 -0.58 -20.55
C GLY A 85 -20.03 0.38 -19.57
N TRP A 86 -18.87 0.95 -19.92
CA TRP A 86 -18.19 1.92 -19.08
C TRP A 86 -18.84 3.30 -19.21
N GLN A 87 -18.98 4.00 -18.09
CA GLN A 87 -19.41 5.39 -18.09
C GLN A 87 -18.24 6.26 -18.53
N VAL A 88 -18.41 6.94 -19.66
CA VAL A 88 -17.37 7.82 -20.21
C VAL A 88 -17.68 9.27 -19.88
N SER A 89 -16.74 9.95 -19.26
CA SER A 89 -16.73 11.40 -19.16
C SER A 89 -15.67 11.96 -20.10
N ALA A 90 -16.10 12.93 -20.92
CA ALA A 90 -15.15 13.78 -21.61
C ALA A 90 -14.54 14.70 -20.56
N ASP A 91 -13.31 14.43 -20.16
CA ASP A 91 -12.54 15.40 -19.40
C ASP A 91 -12.09 16.48 -20.39
N SER A 92 -12.88 17.53 -20.50
CA SER A 92 -12.42 18.81 -21.04
C SER A 92 -11.45 19.40 -20.02
N GLY A 93 -10.26 18.79 -19.91
CA GLY A 93 -9.21 19.27 -19.03
C GLY A 93 -8.99 20.77 -19.26
N GLU A 94 -8.54 21.47 -18.22
CA GLU A 94 -8.28 22.90 -18.28
C GLU A 94 -7.60 23.29 -19.61
N PRO A 95 -7.97 24.44 -20.22
CA PRO A 95 -7.61 24.83 -21.60
C PRO A 95 -6.10 24.99 -21.88
N THR A 96 -5.25 24.64 -20.92
CA THR A 96 -3.79 24.63 -20.99
C THR A 96 -3.19 23.24 -21.30
N GLN A 97 -3.99 22.15 -21.38
CA GLN A 97 -3.43 20.81 -21.61
C GLN A 97 -3.23 20.46 -23.09
N SER A 98 -1.98 20.14 -23.44
CA SER A 98 -1.51 19.61 -24.74
C SER A 98 -1.90 18.15 -25.01
N ALA A 99 -3.10 17.74 -24.58
CA ALA A 99 -3.59 16.38 -24.76
C ALA A 99 -5.13 16.29 -24.74
N VAL A 100 -5.67 15.34 -25.50
CA VAL A 100 -7.07 14.91 -25.42
C VAL A 100 -7.14 13.74 -24.44
N THR A 101 -8.02 13.80 -23.44
CA THR A 101 -8.16 12.75 -22.42
C THR A 101 -9.54 12.12 -22.45
N VAL A 102 -9.59 10.79 -22.45
CA VAL A 102 -10.81 10.00 -22.29
C VAL A 102 -10.75 9.31 -20.94
N VAL A 103 -11.79 9.49 -20.13
CA VAL A 103 -11.93 8.84 -18.82
C VAL A 103 -13.14 7.91 -18.86
N GLY A 104 -12.91 6.63 -18.58
CA GLY A 104 -13.96 5.63 -18.39
C GLY A 104 -14.00 5.17 -16.94
N ALA A 105 -15.19 4.94 -16.39
CA ALA A 105 -15.39 4.31 -15.09
C ALA A 105 -16.39 3.14 -15.16
N ALA A 106 -16.09 2.04 -14.47
CA ALA A 106 -16.97 0.89 -14.31
C ALA A 106 -16.65 0.17 -13.00
N GLU A 107 -17.67 -0.16 -12.20
CA GLU A 107 -17.58 -0.99 -10.99
C GLU A 107 -16.32 -0.76 -10.13
N GLY A 108 -16.09 0.50 -9.72
CA GLY A 108 -14.95 0.87 -8.88
C GLY A 108 -13.62 1.00 -9.61
N SER A 109 -13.53 0.66 -10.88
CA SER A 109 -12.34 0.85 -11.71
C SER A 109 -12.45 2.11 -12.56
N VAL A 110 -11.30 2.73 -12.81
CA VAL A 110 -11.16 3.91 -13.66
C VAL A 110 -10.06 3.66 -14.67
N VAL A 111 -10.31 4.03 -15.93
CA VAL A 111 -9.35 4.03 -17.03
C VAL A 111 -9.22 5.46 -17.54
N ARG A 112 -7.99 5.90 -17.80
CA ARG A 112 -7.68 7.18 -18.44
C ARG A 112 -6.77 6.94 -19.64
N VAL A 113 -7.17 7.43 -20.79
CA VAL A 113 -6.37 7.42 -22.03
C VAL A 113 -6.07 8.85 -22.42
N ARG A 114 -4.79 9.20 -22.49
CA ARG A 114 -4.32 10.55 -22.82
C ARG A 114 -3.57 10.52 -24.14
N PHE A 115 -4.07 11.26 -25.12
CA PHE A 115 -3.50 11.41 -26.45
C PHE A 115 -2.80 12.77 -26.55
N SER A 116 -1.47 12.79 -26.72
CA SER A 116 -0.74 14.04 -26.89
C SER A 116 -1.12 14.75 -28.19
N THR A 117 -1.34 16.07 -28.13
CA THR A 117 -1.57 16.91 -29.33
C THR A 117 -0.26 17.43 -29.93
N SER A 118 0.84 17.39 -29.18
CA SER A 118 2.17 17.84 -29.61
C SER A 118 3.13 16.71 -29.99
N SER A 119 2.76 15.45 -29.75
CA SER A 119 3.58 14.27 -30.07
C SER A 119 2.70 13.08 -30.46
N THR A 120 3.31 11.96 -30.82
CA THR A 120 2.60 10.68 -31.06
C THR A 120 2.36 9.88 -29.78
N VAL A 121 2.74 10.39 -28.61
CA VAL A 121 2.62 9.63 -27.37
C VAL A 121 1.16 9.46 -26.95
N VAL A 122 0.81 8.22 -26.61
CA VAL A 122 -0.45 7.87 -25.95
C VAL A 122 -0.13 7.23 -24.61
N LEU A 123 -0.78 7.69 -23.54
CA LEU A 123 -0.66 7.13 -22.21
C LEU A 123 -1.97 6.48 -21.80
N TYR A 124 -1.91 5.20 -21.47
CA TYR A 124 -3.01 4.44 -20.90
C TYR A 124 -2.71 4.23 -19.43
N SER A 125 -3.66 4.56 -18.57
CA SER A 125 -3.57 4.30 -17.14
C SER A 125 -4.88 3.76 -16.62
N GLY A 126 -4.81 2.89 -15.64
CA GLY A 126 -5.98 2.30 -15.03
C GLY A 126 -5.75 1.99 -13.56
N GLU A 127 -6.79 2.09 -12.76
CA GLU A 127 -6.77 1.75 -11.34
C GLU A 127 -8.10 1.12 -10.91
N THR A 128 -8.05 0.10 -10.06
CA THR A 128 -9.25 -0.45 -9.40
C THR A 128 -9.57 0.32 -8.13
N ALA A 129 -10.76 0.10 -7.59
CA ALA A 129 -11.11 0.61 -6.26
C ALA A 129 -10.17 0.03 -5.21
N ALA A 130 -9.84 0.85 -4.22
CA ALA A 130 -8.99 0.43 -3.10
C ALA A 130 -9.80 -0.39 -2.09
N LEU A 131 -9.39 -1.62 -1.84
CA LEU A 131 -10.05 -2.55 -0.90
C LEU A 131 -9.14 -2.95 0.27
N ALA A 132 -9.72 -3.03 1.46
CA ALA A 132 -9.04 -3.56 2.63
C ALA A 132 -9.00 -5.10 2.57
N LEU A 133 -7.81 -5.67 2.39
CA LEU A 133 -7.63 -7.13 2.30
C LEU A 133 -7.69 -7.84 3.66
N SER A 134 -7.40 -7.10 4.75
CA SER A 134 -7.61 -7.56 6.13
C SER A 134 -8.38 -6.50 6.89
N THR A 135 -9.44 -6.92 7.57
CA THR A 135 -10.22 -6.07 8.49
C THR A 135 -9.91 -6.36 9.96
N THR A 136 -9.11 -7.39 10.24
CA THR A 136 -8.75 -7.76 11.61
C THR A 136 -7.59 -6.89 12.07
N PRO A 137 -7.71 -6.18 13.21
CA PRO A 137 -6.58 -5.50 13.83
C PRO A 137 -5.43 -6.50 14.02
N SER A 138 -4.18 -6.04 13.82
CA SER A 138 -3.03 -6.88 14.13
C SER A 138 -3.12 -7.32 15.59
N GLU A 139 -3.15 -8.62 15.82
CA GLU A 139 -3.15 -9.18 17.17
C GLU A 139 -1.93 -8.68 17.94
N GLU A 140 -2.11 -8.35 19.23
CA GLU A 140 -0.98 -7.97 20.06
C GLU A 140 -0.08 -9.19 20.23
N PRO A 141 1.21 -9.07 19.92
CA PRO A 141 2.10 -10.21 19.99
C PRO A 141 2.26 -10.68 21.44
N SER A 142 2.25 -12.00 21.64
CA SER A 142 2.47 -12.59 22.96
C SER A 142 3.81 -12.17 23.53
N PRO A 143 3.91 -12.08 24.87
CA PRO A 143 5.16 -11.68 25.48
C PRO A 143 6.25 -12.73 25.31
N VAL A 144 7.49 -12.26 25.14
CA VAL A 144 8.69 -13.12 25.06
C VAL A 144 9.08 -13.66 26.44
N ARG A 145 8.78 -12.87 27.48
CA ARG A 145 8.97 -13.19 28.90
C ARG A 145 7.76 -12.79 29.71
N THR A 146 7.45 -13.58 30.72
CA THR A 146 6.47 -13.33 31.77
C THR A 146 7.16 -13.23 33.11
N SER A 147 6.46 -12.83 34.17
CA SER A 147 7.05 -12.78 35.52
C SER A 147 7.56 -14.14 36.00
N ASP A 148 7.00 -15.21 35.46
CA ASP A 148 7.20 -16.58 35.93
C ASP A 148 8.36 -17.28 35.21
N ASP A 149 8.85 -16.72 34.09
CA ASP A 149 9.88 -17.32 33.23
C ASP A 149 11.14 -16.46 33.07
N VAL A 150 11.29 -15.41 33.89
CA VAL A 150 12.50 -14.59 33.92
C VAL A 150 13.71 -15.40 34.38
N ASP A 151 14.82 -15.27 33.67
CA ASP A 151 16.05 -15.97 34.03
C ASP A 151 16.61 -15.50 35.39
N PRO A 152 17.21 -16.39 36.22
CA PRO A 152 17.86 -15.97 37.45
C PRO A 152 18.94 -14.91 37.21
N GLY A 153 18.86 -13.80 37.96
CA GLY A 153 19.75 -12.64 37.78
C GLY A 153 19.27 -11.63 36.73
N TYR A 154 18.08 -11.83 36.17
CA TYR A 154 17.39 -10.91 35.28
C TYR A 154 16.12 -10.36 35.94
N VAL A 155 15.58 -9.30 35.34
CA VAL A 155 14.26 -8.73 35.66
C VAL A 155 13.52 -8.46 34.36
N LEU A 156 12.18 -8.47 34.39
CA LEU A 156 11.38 -8.03 33.24
C LEU A 156 11.77 -6.61 32.85
N CYS A 157 11.86 -6.36 31.55
CA CYS A 157 12.13 -5.02 31.04
C CYS A 157 11.00 -4.07 31.47
N TYR A 158 11.34 -3.00 32.17
CA TYR A 158 10.37 -2.03 32.69
C TYR A 158 9.59 -1.30 31.58
N GLU A 159 10.17 -1.21 30.38
CA GLU A 159 9.61 -0.47 29.25
C GLU A 159 8.55 -1.27 28.49
N CYS A 160 8.78 -2.57 28.32
CA CYS A 160 7.92 -3.43 27.50
C CYS A 160 7.23 -4.54 28.29
N SER A 161 7.46 -4.62 29.61
CA SER A 161 6.86 -5.59 30.52
C SER A 161 6.97 -7.04 30.02
N GLY A 162 8.14 -7.43 29.52
CA GLY A 162 8.35 -8.79 29.01
C GLY A 162 7.95 -9.01 27.57
N THR A 163 7.25 -8.06 26.93
CA THR A 163 6.77 -8.26 25.57
C THR A 163 7.89 -8.37 24.55
N GLY A 164 9.01 -7.67 24.76
CA GLY A 164 10.12 -7.58 23.80
C GLY A 164 9.85 -6.65 22.62
N TRP A 165 8.59 -6.26 22.38
CA TRP A 165 8.18 -5.38 21.29
C TRP A 165 8.29 -3.92 21.68
N CYS A 166 8.42 -3.04 20.69
CA CYS A 166 8.37 -1.59 20.94
C CYS A 166 7.00 -1.21 21.53
N PRO A 167 6.93 -0.55 22.69
CA PRO A 167 5.65 -0.25 23.36
C PRO A 167 4.80 0.74 22.56
N VAL A 168 5.43 1.62 21.77
CA VAL A 168 4.76 2.64 20.96
C VAL A 168 4.07 2.02 19.74
N CYS A 169 4.79 1.23 18.94
CA CYS A 169 4.21 0.63 17.73
C CYS A 169 3.71 -0.81 17.93
N ARG A 170 3.88 -1.39 19.10
CA ARG A 170 3.52 -2.79 19.45
C ARG A 170 4.02 -3.80 18.42
N GLY A 171 5.26 -3.63 17.98
CA GLY A 171 5.89 -4.52 16.99
C GLY A 171 5.57 -4.21 15.52
N ARG A 172 4.76 -3.20 15.21
CA ARG A 172 4.43 -2.84 13.82
C ARG A 172 5.57 -2.14 13.07
N GLY A 173 6.44 -1.43 13.79
CA GLY A 173 7.53 -0.63 13.23
C GLY A 173 7.09 0.74 12.69
N TRP A 174 5.80 1.04 12.74
CA TRP A 174 5.19 2.28 12.29
C TRP A 174 4.04 2.67 13.23
N VAL A 175 3.64 3.94 13.20
CA VAL A 175 2.46 4.47 13.91
C VAL A 175 1.53 5.18 12.93
N SER A 176 0.24 5.24 13.25
CA SER A 176 -0.76 5.86 12.40
C SER A 176 -0.57 7.37 12.34
N ASP A 177 -0.88 7.95 11.18
CA ASP A 177 -0.79 9.38 10.89
C ASP A 177 -2.04 9.77 10.09
N GLU A 178 -2.81 10.76 10.53
CA GLU A 178 -4.03 11.17 9.84
C GLU A 178 -3.79 11.73 8.43
N ILE A 179 -2.58 12.22 8.16
CA ILE A 179 -2.22 12.85 6.89
C ILE A 179 -1.57 11.82 5.96
N ARG A 180 -0.67 10.99 6.49
CA ARG A 180 0.15 10.06 5.69
C ARG A 180 -0.31 8.60 5.77
N GLY A 181 -1.31 8.29 6.58
CA GLY A 181 -1.70 6.94 6.96
C GLY A 181 -0.73 6.31 7.95
N ARG A 182 0.57 6.30 7.64
CA ARG A 182 1.64 5.72 8.48
C ARG A 182 2.93 6.51 8.38
N HIS A 183 3.68 6.55 9.47
CA HIS A 183 5.11 6.89 9.44
C HIS A 183 5.92 5.94 10.32
N ARG A 184 7.24 5.88 10.08
CA ARG A 184 8.15 5.04 10.88
C ARG A 184 8.01 5.38 12.35
N CYS A 185 7.94 4.36 13.20
CA CYS A 185 7.81 4.58 14.63
C CYS A 185 9.01 5.39 15.14
N PRO A 186 8.79 6.53 15.81
CA PRO A 186 9.89 7.39 16.26
C PRO A 186 10.72 6.76 17.37
N GLU A 187 10.17 5.75 18.07
CA GLU A 187 10.82 5.08 19.19
C GLU A 187 11.78 3.98 18.71
N CYS A 188 11.29 3.06 17.87
CA CYS A 188 12.08 1.92 17.41
C CYS A 188 12.69 2.09 16.01
N PHE A 189 12.33 3.14 15.28
CA PHE A 189 12.76 3.39 13.90
C PHE A 189 12.65 2.13 13.04
N ASP A 190 11.44 1.58 12.91
CA ASP A 190 11.13 0.35 12.16
C ASP A 190 11.77 -0.97 12.63
N ARG A 191 12.59 -0.97 13.70
CA ARG A 191 13.20 -2.21 14.25
C ARG A 191 12.21 -3.16 14.92
N ARG A 192 11.01 -2.69 15.25
CA ARG A 192 9.89 -3.45 15.85
C ARG A 192 10.13 -3.99 17.27
N VAL A 193 11.37 -4.04 17.74
CA VAL A 193 11.72 -4.46 19.09
C VAL A 193 11.78 -3.28 20.07
N CYS A 194 11.63 -3.57 21.37
CA CYS A 194 11.85 -2.61 22.44
C CYS A 194 13.29 -2.08 22.38
N PRO A 195 13.53 -0.76 22.35
CA PRO A 195 14.88 -0.22 22.28
C PRO A 195 15.70 -0.48 23.55
N ILE A 196 15.04 -0.81 24.67
CA ILE A 196 15.69 -1.06 25.96
C ILE A 196 16.21 -2.50 26.08
N CYS A 197 15.35 -3.51 25.87
CA CYS A 197 15.75 -4.92 25.97
C CYS A 197 16.12 -5.56 24.62
N VAL A 198 15.96 -4.83 23.51
CA VAL A 198 16.30 -5.28 22.15
C VAL A 198 15.60 -6.59 21.78
N GLY A 199 14.37 -6.78 22.26
CA GLY A 199 13.58 -7.98 21.98
C GLY A 199 13.66 -9.08 23.05
N ALA A 200 14.57 -8.98 24.02
CA ALA A 200 14.75 -10.04 25.02
C ALA A 200 13.58 -10.16 26.01
N GLY A 201 12.81 -9.09 26.23
CA GLY A 201 11.77 -9.04 27.27
C GLY A 201 12.31 -8.88 28.70
N GLU A 202 13.60 -9.10 28.91
CA GLU A 202 14.27 -9.04 30.21
C GLU A 202 15.59 -8.26 30.15
N LEU A 203 16.12 -7.89 31.32
CA LEU A 203 17.38 -7.17 31.49
C LEU A 203 18.20 -7.81 32.61
N ALA A 204 19.50 -8.00 32.38
CA ALA A 204 20.41 -8.52 33.41
C ALA A 204 20.62 -7.48 34.52
N VAL A 205 20.33 -7.84 35.77
CA VAL A 205 20.44 -6.93 36.94
C VAL A 205 21.86 -6.35 37.04
N ALA A 206 22.89 -7.16 36.78
CA ALA A 206 24.29 -6.76 36.82
C ALA A 206 24.65 -5.69 35.77
N ARG A 207 23.85 -5.51 34.71
CA ARG A 207 24.11 -4.57 33.61
C ARG A 207 23.21 -3.34 33.63
N LEU A 208 22.30 -3.23 34.60
CA LEU A 208 21.41 -2.08 34.70
C LEU A 208 22.18 -0.82 35.07
N SER A 209 22.02 0.23 34.27
CA SER A 209 22.51 1.57 34.61
C SER A 209 21.76 2.14 35.83
N PRO A 210 22.32 3.14 36.53
CA PRO A 210 21.63 3.77 37.68
C PRO A 210 20.23 4.30 37.33
N VAL A 211 20.07 4.89 36.14
CA VAL A 211 18.78 5.39 35.64
C VAL A 211 17.79 4.25 35.42
N GLN A 212 18.24 3.12 34.86
CA GLN A 212 17.38 1.96 34.65
C GLN A 212 16.98 1.32 35.98
N ARG A 213 17.90 1.21 36.95
CA ARG A 213 17.64 0.66 38.29
C ARG A 213 16.57 1.43 39.06
N ALA A 214 16.44 2.73 38.83
CA ALA A 214 15.39 3.53 39.46
C ALA A 214 13.96 3.04 39.14
N ASN A 215 13.77 2.28 38.06
CA ASN A 215 12.49 1.66 37.70
C ASN A 215 12.21 0.36 38.49
N TYR A 216 13.15 -0.11 39.31
CA TYR A 216 13.08 -1.39 40.01
C TYR A 216 13.28 -1.22 41.52
N VAL A 217 12.22 -0.74 42.20
CA VAL A 217 12.24 -0.42 43.64
C VAL A 217 12.57 -1.61 44.56
N HIS A 218 12.44 -2.84 44.07
CA HIS A 218 12.68 -4.07 44.82
C HIS A 218 14.10 -4.63 44.65
N LEU A 219 14.90 -4.06 43.74
CA LEU A 219 16.28 -4.51 43.57
C LEU A 219 17.16 -3.95 44.70
N PRO A 220 18.02 -4.79 45.31
CA PRO A 220 18.95 -4.32 46.32
C PRO A 220 19.94 -3.30 45.72
N ASP A 221 20.24 -2.25 46.49
CA ASP A 221 21.22 -1.25 46.08
C ASP A 221 22.62 -1.88 46.07
N THR A 222 23.20 -2.05 44.88
CA THR A 222 24.55 -2.64 44.73
C THR A 222 25.63 -1.58 44.59
N SER A 223 25.36 -0.34 44.99
CA SER A 223 26.34 0.75 45.02
C SER A 223 27.39 0.47 46.12
N LYS A 224 28.46 -0.23 45.77
CA LYS A 224 29.69 -0.36 46.54
C LYS A 224 30.90 -0.08 45.65
#